data_AF-X0SA24-F1
#
_entry.id   AF-X0SA24-F1
#
_cell.length_a   1.000
_cell.length_b   1.000
_cell.length_c   1.000
_cell.angle_alpha   90.00
_cell.angle_beta   90.00
_cell.angle_gamma   90.00
#
_symmetry.space_group_name_H-M   'P 1'
#
loop_
_entity.id
_entity.type
_entity.pdbx_description
1 polymer ?
#
loop_
_entity_poly.entity_id
_entity_poly.type
_entity_poly.pdbx_seq_one_letter_code
_entity_poly.pdbx_strand_id
1 'polypeptide(L)'
;MIPFFNQQKYARLTLLTKSADVDNLLDLDHQGHTILSWSLNPSEISNWFESNVPTPNERIAAMRKCADAGYPLRAVIMPIIPIEGWQNIYTRFLGNLIELVPLDRITLGQICSFPEALQLTEQKLGKDNPISKMLEKGKSKDGRIRFPIKLRIGVYKYLVNTIRKLQPKLQIGLCMEEIDTFKALHIENSIGCC
;
A
#
# COMPACT_ATOMS: atom_id res chain seq x y z
N MET A 1 -18.54 6.71 -13.92
CA MET A 1 -17.27 6.32 -14.56
C MET A 1 -17.19 4.82 -14.85
N ILE A 2 -17.50 3.94 -13.90
CA ILE A 2 -17.42 2.47 -14.11
C ILE A 2 -18.21 2.00 -15.36
N PRO A 3 -19.49 2.40 -15.57
CA PRO A 3 -20.22 2.03 -16.79
C PRO A 3 -19.64 2.61 -18.09
N PHE A 4 -18.79 3.63 -18.02
CA PHE A 4 -18.09 4.14 -19.20
C PHE A 4 -16.88 3.24 -19.55
N PHE A 5 -16.13 2.81 -18.53
CA PHE A 5 -14.93 1.97 -18.70
C PHE A 5 -15.25 0.52 -19.05
N ASN A 6 -16.43 0.00 -18.68
CA ASN A 6 -16.85 -1.35 -19.05
C ASN A 6 -16.92 -1.55 -20.59
N GLN A 7 -17.22 -0.50 -21.37
CA GLN A 7 -17.28 -0.54 -22.83
C GLN A 7 -15.92 -0.31 -23.50
N GLN A 8 -14.87 0.04 -22.75
CA GLN A 8 -13.58 0.40 -23.34
C GLN A 8 -12.70 -0.82 -23.57
N LYS A 9 -12.36 -1.10 -24.83
CA LYS A 9 -11.52 -2.25 -25.18
C LYS A 9 -10.13 -2.19 -24.53
N TYR A 10 -9.46 -1.03 -24.57
CA TYR A 10 -8.07 -0.88 -24.15
C TYR A 10 -7.88 -0.04 -22.87
N ALA A 11 -8.89 0.71 -22.45
CA ALA A 11 -8.78 1.55 -21.26
C ALA A 11 -9.21 0.79 -20.01
N ARG A 12 -8.59 1.12 -18.88
CA ARG A 12 -8.93 0.57 -17.56
C ARG A 12 -9.04 1.70 -16.55
N LEU A 13 -9.98 1.55 -15.62
CA LEU A 13 -10.10 2.43 -14.47
C LEU A 13 -9.41 1.78 -13.27
N THR A 14 -8.54 2.52 -12.58
CA THR A 14 -8.03 2.10 -11.27
C THR A 14 -8.41 3.15 -10.25
N LEU A 15 -9.08 2.74 -9.17
CA LEU A 15 -9.45 3.62 -8.06
C LEU A 15 -8.65 3.23 -6.83
N LEU A 16 -8.13 4.20 -6.08
CA LEU A 16 -7.47 3.99 -4.79
C LEU A 16 -8.23 4.76 -3.71
N THR A 17 -8.64 4.07 -2.64
CA THR A 17 -9.41 4.69 -1.55
C THR A 17 -8.97 4.24 -0.16
N LYS A 18 -9.44 4.94 0.86
CA LYS A 18 -9.47 4.50 2.27
C LYS A 18 -10.91 4.34 2.79
N SER A 19 -11.92 4.54 1.94
CA SER A 19 -13.33 4.42 2.31
C SER A 19 -13.73 2.96 2.52
N ALA A 20 -14.75 2.76 3.36
CA ALA A 20 -15.47 1.50 3.50
C ALA A 20 -16.89 1.58 2.89
N ASP A 21 -17.31 2.77 2.46
CA ASP A 21 -18.57 2.99 1.76
C ASP A 21 -18.42 2.64 0.28
N VAL A 22 -18.95 1.48 -0.11
CA VAL A 22 -18.79 0.87 -1.44
C VAL A 22 -20.11 0.36 -2.02
N ASP A 23 -21.22 0.52 -1.29
CA ASP A 23 -22.47 -0.18 -1.64
C ASP A 23 -23.00 0.29 -3.01
N ASN A 24 -22.75 1.55 -3.39
CA ASN A 24 -23.08 2.09 -4.71
C ASN A 24 -22.24 1.52 -5.87
N LEU A 25 -21.24 0.68 -5.60
CA LEU A 25 -20.39 0.05 -6.62
C LEU A 25 -20.80 -1.39 -6.92
N LEU A 26 -21.48 -2.06 -5.98
CA LEU A 26 -21.62 -3.52 -5.97
C LEU A 26 -22.44 -4.06 -7.15
N ASP A 27 -23.45 -3.30 -7.59
CA ASP A 27 -24.34 -3.70 -8.69
C ASP A 27 -23.93 -3.13 -10.05
N LEU A 28 -22.79 -2.45 -10.15
CA LEU A 28 -22.33 -1.86 -11.41
C LEU A 28 -21.62 -2.90 -12.27
N ASP A 29 -22.06 -3.04 -13.52
CA ASP A 29 -21.38 -3.89 -14.49
C ASP A 29 -20.01 -3.30 -14.87
N HIS A 30 -18.94 -3.89 -14.34
CA HIS A 30 -17.57 -3.43 -14.52
C HIS A 30 -16.80 -4.23 -15.60
N GLN A 31 -17.28 -5.40 -16.05
CA GLN A 31 -16.63 -6.28 -17.04
C GLN A 31 -15.13 -6.55 -16.77
N GLY A 32 -14.70 -6.52 -15.51
CA GLY A 32 -13.29 -6.60 -15.11
C GLY A 32 -12.41 -5.41 -15.57
N HIS A 33 -12.99 -4.33 -16.11
CA HIS A 33 -12.29 -3.15 -16.61
C HIS A 33 -12.02 -2.08 -15.54
N THR A 34 -12.53 -2.28 -14.33
CA THR A 34 -12.28 -1.43 -13.17
C THR A 34 -11.56 -2.22 -12.10
N ILE A 35 -10.40 -1.73 -11.67
CA ILE A 35 -9.64 -2.26 -10.55
C ILE A 35 -9.89 -1.37 -9.34
N LEU A 36 -10.29 -1.98 -8.22
CA LEU A 36 -10.46 -1.26 -6.96
C LEU A 36 -9.27 -1.55 -6.06
N SER A 37 -8.68 -0.49 -5.52
CA SER A 37 -7.49 -0.55 -4.68
C SER A 37 -7.75 0.13 -3.34
N TRP A 38 -7.21 -0.45 -2.27
CA TRP A 38 -7.27 0.15 -0.94
C TRP A 38 -5.90 0.49 -0.40
N SER A 39 -5.79 1.69 0.16
CA SER A 39 -4.67 2.04 1.02
C SER A 39 -4.92 1.47 2.41
N LEU A 40 -4.06 0.55 2.82
CA LEU A 40 -4.15 -0.16 4.08
C LEU A 40 -2.86 -0.02 4.88
N ASN A 41 -3.01 -0.04 6.19
CA ASN A 41 -1.93 -0.20 7.14
C ASN A 41 -2.44 -1.04 8.31
N PRO A 42 -1.55 -1.76 9.03
CA PRO A 42 -1.92 -2.39 10.30
C PRO A 42 -2.55 -1.38 11.26
N SER A 43 -3.46 -1.82 12.14
CA SER A 43 -4.15 -0.94 13.10
C SER A 43 -3.18 -0.15 13.97
N GLU A 44 -2.04 -0.72 14.35
CA GLU A 44 -0.98 -0.05 15.10
C GLU A 44 -0.45 1.20 14.40
N ILE A 45 -0.37 1.15 13.06
CA ILE A 45 0.08 2.28 12.23
C ILE A 45 -1.10 3.21 11.93
N SER A 46 -2.26 2.66 11.57
CA SER A 46 -3.45 3.44 11.24
C SER A 46 -3.88 4.34 12.42
N ASN A 47 -3.85 3.82 13.65
CA ASN A 47 -4.20 4.58 14.85
C ASN A 47 -3.29 5.79 15.11
N TRP A 48 -2.04 5.75 14.65
CA TRP A 48 -1.10 6.87 14.79
C TRP A 48 -1.25 7.92 13.68
N PHE A 49 -1.48 7.48 12.45
CA PHE A 49 -1.28 8.32 11.26
C PHE A 49 -2.55 8.60 10.45
N GLU A 50 -3.62 7.84 10.67
CA GLU A 50 -4.82 7.86 9.82
C GLU A 50 -6.07 8.28 10.62
N SER A 51 -6.15 9.57 10.96
CA SER A 51 -7.34 10.18 11.55
C SER A 51 -8.46 10.35 10.51
N ASN A 52 -9.72 10.23 10.92
CA ASN A 52 -10.92 10.51 10.12
C ASN A 52 -11.10 9.61 8.88
N VAL A 53 -10.73 8.34 9.00
CA VAL A 53 -10.98 7.31 7.99
C VAL A 53 -11.46 6.02 8.67
N PRO A 54 -12.18 5.14 7.96
CA PRO A 54 -12.54 3.83 8.48
C PRO A 54 -11.32 3.05 8.94
N THR A 55 -11.48 2.18 9.92
CA THR A 55 -10.43 1.28 10.41
C THR A 55 -9.95 0.32 9.32
N PRO A 56 -8.74 -0.25 9.44
CA PRO A 56 -8.25 -1.24 8.49
C PRO A 56 -9.20 -2.43 8.31
N ASN A 57 -9.85 -2.89 9.39
CA ASN A 57 -10.80 -3.99 9.34
C ASN A 57 -12.07 -3.64 8.55
N GLU A 58 -12.61 -2.43 8.71
CA GLU A 58 -13.76 -1.96 7.92
C GLU A 58 -13.42 -1.85 6.43
N ARG A 59 -12.20 -1.37 6.11
CA ARG A 59 -11.71 -1.33 4.73
C ARG A 59 -11.57 -2.73 4.14
N ILE A 60 -11.00 -3.69 4.90
CA ILE A 60 -10.90 -5.10 4.47
C ILE A 60 -12.30 -5.71 4.27
N ALA A 61 -13.26 -5.41 5.13
CA ALA A 61 -14.64 -5.86 4.95
C ALA A 61 -15.28 -5.29 3.67
N ALA A 62 -15.03 -4.01 3.36
CA ALA A 62 -15.46 -3.40 2.10
C ALA A 62 -14.79 -4.05 0.88
N MET A 63 -13.49 -4.35 0.97
CA MET A 63 -12.78 -5.11 -0.07
C MET A 63 -13.42 -6.48 -0.32
N ARG A 64 -13.83 -7.20 0.74
CA ARG A 64 -14.52 -8.49 0.60
C ARG A 64 -15.85 -8.35 -0.15
N LYS A 65 -16.68 -7.35 0.18
CA LYS A 65 -17.91 -7.06 -0.56
C LYS A 65 -17.64 -6.84 -2.05
N CYS A 66 -16.61 -6.06 -2.38
CA CYS A 66 -16.22 -5.83 -3.77
C CYS A 66 -15.65 -7.08 -4.46
N ALA A 67 -14.97 -7.96 -3.71
CA ALA A 67 -14.51 -9.26 -4.22
C ALA A 67 -15.70 -10.14 -4.58
N ASP A 68 -16.72 -10.19 -3.72
CA ASP A 68 -17.96 -10.96 -3.94
C ASP A 68 -18.73 -10.43 -5.16
N ALA A 69 -18.66 -9.13 -5.42
CA ALA A 69 -19.18 -8.50 -6.63
C ALA A 69 -18.31 -8.73 -7.90
N GLY A 70 -17.15 -9.39 -7.78
CA GLY A 70 -16.31 -9.78 -8.90
C GLY A 70 -15.25 -8.75 -9.32
N TYR A 71 -15.05 -7.67 -8.56
CA TYR A 71 -14.03 -6.67 -8.89
C TYR A 71 -12.61 -7.25 -8.77
N PRO A 72 -11.71 -6.94 -9.72
CA PRO A 72 -10.26 -7.07 -9.52
C PRO A 72 -9.78 -6.16 -8.38
N LEU A 73 -9.08 -6.73 -7.40
CA LEU A 73 -8.67 -6.01 -6.19
C LEU A 73 -7.16 -5.88 -6.03
N ARG A 74 -6.73 -4.73 -5.52
CA ARG A 74 -5.33 -4.49 -5.13
C ARG A 74 -5.25 -3.86 -3.74
N ALA A 75 -4.13 -4.09 -3.06
CA ALA A 75 -3.82 -3.42 -1.80
C ALA A 75 -2.57 -2.58 -1.94
N VAL A 76 -2.57 -1.40 -1.32
CA VAL A 76 -1.44 -0.47 -1.26
C VAL A 76 -1.07 -0.27 0.20
N ILE A 77 0.07 -0.81 0.61
CA ILE A 77 0.59 -0.67 1.97
C ILE A 77 1.66 0.41 1.95
N MET A 78 1.23 1.65 2.20
CA MET A 78 2.09 2.82 2.16
C MET A 78 1.50 3.96 3.03
N PRO A 79 2.32 4.61 3.88
CA PRO A 79 3.72 4.31 4.14
C PRO A 79 3.88 3.11 5.10
N ILE A 80 4.83 2.22 4.82
CA ILE A 80 5.32 1.20 5.75
C ILE A 80 6.24 1.89 6.75
N ILE A 81 5.96 1.73 8.05
CA ILE A 81 6.69 2.39 9.13
C ILE A 81 7.20 1.30 10.08
N PRO A 82 8.52 1.02 10.09
CA PRO A 82 9.09 -0.07 10.88
C PRO A 82 9.27 0.33 12.36
N ILE A 83 8.16 0.51 13.07
CA ILE A 83 8.13 0.71 14.52
C ILE A 83 8.63 -0.54 15.27
N GLU A 84 8.78 -0.48 16.58
CA GLU A 84 9.13 -1.65 17.38
C GLU A 84 8.13 -2.81 17.16
N GLY A 85 8.64 -4.03 16.95
CA GLY A 85 7.81 -5.20 16.69
C GLY A 85 7.17 -5.24 15.29
N TRP A 86 7.54 -4.35 14.37
CA TRP A 86 6.91 -4.24 13.05
C TRP A 86 6.84 -5.55 12.27
N GLN A 87 7.84 -6.44 12.38
CA GLN A 87 7.82 -7.73 11.68
C GLN A 87 6.55 -8.51 12.01
N ASN A 88 6.25 -8.70 13.30
CA ASN A 88 5.08 -9.45 13.75
C ASN A 88 3.78 -8.73 13.37
N ILE A 89 3.75 -7.40 13.50
CA ILE A 89 2.61 -6.56 13.15
C ILE A 89 2.24 -6.75 11.67
N TYR A 90 3.22 -6.56 10.77
CA TYR A 90 2.99 -6.68 9.33
C TYR A 90 2.76 -8.13 8.89
N THR A 91 3.43 -9.12 9.49
CA THR A 91 3.17 -10.54 9.16
C THR A 91 1.75 -10.95 9.50
N ARG A 92 1.25 -10.60 10.68
CA ARG A 92 -0.15 -10.88 11.07
C ARG A 92 -1.13 -10.15 10.17
N PHE A 93 -0.87 -8.87 9.90
CA PHE A 93 -1.71 -8.05 9.01
C PHE A 93 -1.79 -8.63 7.58
N LEU A 94 -0.63 -8.95 6.99
CA LEU A 94 -0.56 -9.54 5.64
C LEU A 94 -1.22 -10.91 5.58
N GLY A 95 -1.03 -11.75 6.60
CA GLY A 95 -1.68 -13.05 6.72
C GLY A 95 -3.20 -12.92 6.65
N ASN A 96 -3.77 -12.08 7.50
CA ASN A 96 -5.22 -11.85 7.55
C ASN A 96 -5.75 -11.24 6.23
N LEU A 97 -5.06 -10.22 5.69
CA LEU A 97 -5.47 -9.58 4.44
C LEU A 97 -5.50 -10.57 3.26
N ILE A 98 -4.44 -11.36 3.09
CA ILE A 98 -4.30 -12.29 1.97
C ILE A 98 -5.26 -13.49 2.13
N GLU A 99 -5.55 -13.90 3.36
CA GLU A 99 -6.54 -14.94 3.65
C GLU A 99 -7.97 -14.49 3.32
N LEU A 100 -8.31 -13.25 3.65
CA LEU A 100 -9.68 -12.75 3.53
C LEU A 100 -10.03 -12.18 2.15
N VAL A 101 -9.05 -11.67 1.40
CA VAL A 101 -9.30 -10.94 0.15
C VAL A 101 -8.47 -11.52 -1.00
N PRO A 102 -9.10 -11.95 -2.10
CA PRO A 102 -8.38 -12.34 -3.30
C PRO A 102 -7.76 -11.09 -3.96
N LEU A 103 -6.44 -10.95 -3.85
CA LEU A 103 -5.71 -9.83 -4.42
C LEU A 103 -5.01 -10.22 -5.72
N ASP A 104 -5.04 -9.32 -6.70
CA ASP A 104 -4.19 -9.41 -7.89
C ASP A 104 -2.78 -8.92 -7.60
N ARG A 105 -2.67 -7.88 -6.75
CA ARG A 105 -1.41 -7.21 -6.43
C ARG A 105 -1.41 -6.57 -5.04
N ILE A 106 -0.25 -6.64 -4.38
CA ILE A 106 0.11 -5.80 -3.24
C ILE A 106 1.23 -4.84 -3.65
N THR A 107 1.01 -3.53 -3.52
CA THR A 107 2.06 -2.52 -3.68
C THR A 107 2.57 -2.10 -2.30
N LEU A 108 3.89 -2.19 -2.10
CA LEU A 108 4.57 -1.79 -0.88
C LEU A 108 5.25 -0.43 -1.08
N GLY A 109 5.20 0.46 -0.11
CA GLY A 109 5.95 1.72 -0.17
C GLY A 109 6.26 2.25 1.23
N GLN A 110 7.46 2.78 1.41
CA GLN A 110 7.86 3.51 2.62
C GLN A 110 7.74 5.02 2.41
N ILE A 111 8.06 5.80 3.44
CA ILE A 111 7.99 7.25 3.37
C ILE A 111 8.93 7.78 2.26
N CYS A 112 8.38 8.64 1.40
CA CYS A 112 9.12 9.44 0.44
C CYS A 112 8.40 10.79 0.30
N SER A 113 8.82 11.78 1.08
CA SER A 113 8.09 13.05 1.20
C SER A 113 9.00 14.24 1.00
N PHE A 114 8.47 15.32 0.45
CA PHE A 114 9.21 16.57 0.38
C PHE A 114 9.44 17.14 1.79
N PRO A 115 10.57 17.84 2.04
CA PRO A 115 10.91 18.39 3.35
C PRO A 115 9.78 19.23 3.97
N GLU A 116 9.09 20.02 3.15
CA GLU A 116 8.02 20.92 3.59
C GLU A 116 6.81 20.12 4.13
N ALA A 117 6.49 18.99 3.50
CA ALA A 117 5.43 18.09 3.99
C ALA A 117 5.84 17.39 5.30
N LEU A 118 7.13 17.10 5.49
CA LEU A 118 7.65 16.54 6.73
C LEU A 118 7.62 17.55 7.88
N GLN A 119 7.84 18.85 7.61
CA GLN A 119 7.65 19.89 8.61
C GLN A 119 6.19 19.95 9.10
N LEU A 120 5.21 19.84 8.19
CA LEU A 120 3.79 19.75 8.58
C LEU A 120 3.50 18.49 9.39
N THR A 121 4.16 17.37 9.07
CA THR A 121 4.06 16.13 9.85
C THR A 121 4.59 16.33 11.28
N GLU A 122 5.73 16.99 11.44
CA GLU A 122 6.31 17.31 12.76
C GLU A 122 5.45 18.32 13.54
N GLN A 123 4.82 19.28 12.88
CA GLN A 123 3.89 20.20 13.51
C GLN A 123 2.65 19.48 14.06
N LYS A 124 2.13 18.48 13.32
CA LYS A 124 0.95 17.71 13.74
C LYS A 124 1.26 16.63 14.77
N LEU A 125 2.36 15.90 14.60
CA LEU A 125 2.66 14.67 15.36
C LEU A 125 3.81 14.84 16.36
N GLY A 126 4.44 16.01 16.39
CA GLY A 126 5.66 16.27 17.14
C GLY A 126 6.92 15.76 16.42
N LYS A 127 8.08 16.31 16.79
CA LYS A 127 9.38 15.94 16.21
C LYS A 127 9.82 14.51 16.56
N ASP A 128 9.30 13.99 17.67
CA ASP A 128 9.62 12.67 18.18
C ASP A 128 8.82 11.53 17.54
N ASN A 129 8.04 11.83 16.49
CA ASN A 129 7.24 10.83 15.79
C ASN A 129 8.13 9.75 15.12
N PRO A 130 7.61 8.53 14.93
CA PRO A 130 8.38 7.43 14.35
C PRO A 130 8.98 7.72 12.97
N ILE A 131 8.29 8.48 12.12
CA ILE A 131 8.79 8.82 10.78
C ILE A 131 10.02 9.70 10.92
N SER A 132 9.89 10.88 11.56
CA SER A 132 10.98 11.85 11.67
C SER A 132 12.25 11.28 12.32
N LYS A 133 12.09 10.40 13.31
CA LYS A 133 13.23 9.72 13.98
C LYS A 133 14.05 8.82 13.06
N MET A 134 13.45 8.31 11.98
CA MET A 134 14.07 7.31 11.11
C MET A 134 14.53 7.88 9.75
N LEU A 135 14.28 9.16 9.46
CA LEU A 135 14.62 9.76 8.16
C LEU A 135 16.14 9.87 7.95
N GLU A 136 16.55 9.70 6.70
CA GLU A 136 17.92 9.96 6.29
C GLU A 136 18.20 11.48 6.22
N LYS A 137 19.45 11.86 6.48
CA LYS A 137 19.88 13.24 6.27
C LYS A 137 20.11 13.48 4.77
N GLY A 138 19.35 14.40 4.19
CA GLY A 138 19.53 14.81 2.80
C GLY A 138 18.38 14.37 1.89
N LYS A 139 18.42 14.85 0.64
CA LYS A 139 17.40 14.58 -0.38
C LYS A 139 17.91 13.53 -1.35
N SER A 140 17.02 12.65 -1.79
CA SER A 140 17.23 11.80 -2.95
C SER A 140 17.15 12.60 -4.26
N LYS A 141 17.43 11.94 -5.39
CA LYS A 141 17.48 12.54 -6.72
C LYS A 141 16.17 13.25 -7.14
N ASP A 142 15.03 12.79 -6.64
CA ASP A 142 13.71 13.38 -6.89
C ASP A 142 13.31 14.47 -5.88
N GLY A 143 14.24 14.91 -5.03
CA GLY A 143 14.04 16.00 -4.06
C GLY A 143 13.30 15.60 -2.78
N ARG A 144 12.92 14.33 -2.63
CA ARG A 144 12.23 13.82 -1.44
C ARG A 144 13.23 13.36 -0.37
N ILE A 145 12.75 13.22 0.85
CA ILE A 145 13.47 12.58 1.95
C ILE A 145 12.84 11.20 2.15
N ARG A 146 13.71 10.20 2.35
CA ARG A 146 13.35 8.78 2.52
C ARG A 146 13.96 8.24 3.80
N PHE A 147 13.54 7.03 4.17
CA PHE A 147 14.32 6.22 5.09
C PHE A 147 15.66 5.77 4.46
N PRO A 148 16.69 5.49 5.27
CA PRO A 148 17.97 5.00 4.78
C PRO A 148 17.83 3.75 3.91
N ILE A 149 18.57 3.70 2.79
CA ILE A 149 18.47 2.59 1.80
C ILE A 149 18.59 1.19 2.42
N LYS A 150 19.51 1.00 3.39
CA LYS A 150 19.68 -0.30 4.07
C LYS A 150 18.44 -0.71 4.86
N LEU A 151 17.79 0.24 5.55
CA LEU A 151 16.53 0.00 6.25
C LEU A 151 15.44 -0.35 5.23
N ARG A 152 15.38 0.40 4.12
CA ARG A 152 14.35 0.19 3.10
C ARG A 152 14.41 -1.20 2.49
N ILE A 153 15.57 -1.59 1.98
CA ILE A 153 15.79 -2.92 1.41
C ILE A 153 15.50 -4.01 2.46
N GLY A 154 15.93 -3.83 3.70
CA GLY A 154 15.69 -4.81 4.77
C GLY A 154 14.21 -5.04 5.04
N VAL A 155 13.42 -3.97 5.14
CA VAL A 155 11.97 -4.03 5.36
C VAL A 155 11.27 -4.68 4.18
N TYR A 156 11.53 -4.21 2.95
CA TYR A 156 10.89 -4.79 1.77
C TYR A 156 11.26 -6.27 1.60
N LYS A 157 12.53 -6.65 1.81
CA LYS A 157 12.96 -8.05 1.69
C LYS A 157 12.17 -8.95 2.64
N TYR A 158 11.94 -8.52 3.87
CA TYR A 158 11.15 -9.28 4.84
C TYR A 158 9.69 -9.42 4.39
N LEU A 159 9.06 -8.31 3.96
CA LEU A 159 7.65 -8.31 3.54
C LEU A 159 7.44 -9.09 2.23
N VAL A 160 8.33 -8.94 1.26
CA VAL A 160 8.32 -9.72 0.00
C VAL A 160 8.40 -11.21 0.31
N ASN A 161 9.34 -11.63 1.16
CA ASN A 161 9.46 -13.03 1.56
C ASN A 161 8.21 -13.54 2.30
N THR A 162 7.61 -12.70 3.15
CA THR A 162 6.37 -13.03 3.87
C THR A 162 5.22 -13.24 2.90
N ILE A 163 5.01 -12.30 1.96
CA ILE A 163 3.97 -12.40 0.93
C ILE A 163 4.18 -13.62 0.06
N ARG A 164 5.42 -13.91 -0.38
CA ARG A 164 5.70 -15.08 -1.22
C ARG A 164 5.46 -16.40 -0.51
N LYS A 165 5.65 -16.47 0.81
CA LYS A 165 5.30 -17.65 1.62
C LYS A 165 3.78 -17.84 1.71
N LEU A 166 3.03 -16.76 1.85
CA LEU A 166 1.57 -16.78 1.96
C LEU A 166 0.90 -17.07 0.62
N GLN A 167 1.31 -16.38 -0.45
CA GLN A 167 0.75 -16.52 -1.80
C GLN A 167 1.85 -16.35 -2.86
N PRO A 168 2.50 -17.43 -3.32
CA PRO A 168 3.63 -17.37 -4.24
C PRO A 168 3.37 -16.64 -5.55
N LYS A 169 2.13 -16.69 -6.07
CA LYS A 169 1.73 -16.08 -7.35
C LYS A 169 1.26 -14.63 -7.24
N LEU A 170 1.10 -14.09 -6.02
CA LEU A 170 0.61 -12.72 -5.84
C LEU A 170 1.60 -11.71 -6.45
N GLN A 171 1.13 -10.75 -7.24
CA GLN A 171 2.02 -9.73 -7.78
C GLN A 171 2.42 -8.77 -6.67
N ILE A 172 3.68 -8.34 -6.69
CA ILE A 172 4.23 -7.40 -5.71
C ILE A 172 4.78 -6.19 -6.47
N GLY A 173 4.31 -5.00 -6.16
CA GLY A 173 4.85 -3.73 -6.67
C GLY A 173 5.58 -2.96 -5.58
N LEU A 174 6.46 -2.04 -5.96
CA LEU A 174 7.00 -1.03 -5.06
C LEU A 174 6.58 0.38 -5.52
N CYS A 175 6.15 1.22 -4.58
CA CYS A 175 5.74 2.59 -4.85
C CYS A 175 6.89 3.57 -4.68
N MET A 176 7.10 4.44 -5.68
CA MET A 176 8.06 5.55 -5.64
C MET A 176 9.49 5.15 -5.23
N GLU A 177 9.89 3.94 -5.60
CA GLU A 177 11.19 3.36 -5.28
C GLU A 177 12.23 3.47 -6.40
N GLU A 178 13.50 3.41 -6.01
CA GLU A 178 14.64 3.49 -6.91
C GLU A 178 14.94 2.12 -7.52
N ILE A 179 15.43 2.11 -8.77
CA ILE A 179 15.75 0.89 -9.53
C ILE A 179 16.66 -0.06 -8.74
N ASP A 180 17.61 0.48 -8.00
CA ASP A 180 18.56 -0.32 -7.21
C ASP A 180 17.86 -1.07 -6.06
N THR A 181 16.76 -0.54 -5.52
CA THR A 181 15.90 -1.25 -4.55
C THR A 181 15.25 -2.46 -5.20
N PHE A 182 14.74 -2.35 -6.44
CA PHE A 182 14.15 -3.48 -7.16
C PHE A 182 15.18 -4.59 -7.46
N LYS A 183 16.39 -4.21 -7.89
CA LYS A 183 17.51 -5.14 -8.12
C LYS A 183 17.92 -5.88 -6.85
N ALA A 184 18.01 -5.17 -5.73
CA ALA A 184 18.38 -5.77 -4.44
C ALA A 184 17.35 -6.80 -3.92
N LEU A 185 16.12 -6.76 -4.45
CA LEU A 185 15.02 -7.64 -4.08
C LEU A 185 14.71 -8.70 -5.14
N HIS A 186 15.40 -8.67 -6.29
CA HIS A 186 15.16 -9.56 -7.44
C HIS A 186 13.71 -9.52 -7.97
N ILE A 187 13.13 -8.32 -8.03
CA ILE A 187 11.76 -8.08 -8.53
C ILE A 187 11.71 -7.02 -9.63
N GLU A 188 12.75 -6.94 -10.47
CA GLU A 188 12.90 -5.95 -11.55
C GLU A 188 11.73 -5.99 -12.55
N ASN A 189 11.13 -7.16 -12.77
CA ASN A 189 9.92 -7.31 -13.59
C ASN A 189 8.68 -6.57 -13.02
N SER A 190 8.78 -6.04 -11.81
CA SER A 190 7.73 -5.26 -11.14
C SER A 190 7.95 -3.75 -11.23
N ILE A 191 8.97 -3.29 -11.96
CA ILE A 191 9.16 -1.86 -12.25
C ILE A 191 7.95 -1.35 -13.05
N GLY A 192 7.41 -0.20 -12.66
CA GLY A 192 6.20 0.37 -13.27
C GLY A 192 4.91 -0.33 -12.85
N CYS A 193 4.96 -1.32 -11.95
CA CYS A 193 3.81 -2.01 -11.39
C CYS A 193 3.30 -1.41 -10.08
N CYS A 194 3.60 -0.13 -9.81
CA CYS A 194 3.06 0.59 -8.65
C CYS A 194 1.53 0.65 -8.68
#